data_AF-A0A9Q5B1S2-F1
#
_entry.id   AF-A0A9Q5B1S2-F1
#
_cell.length_a   1.000
_cell.length_b   1.000
_cell.length_c   1.000
_cell.angle_alpha   90.00
_cell.angle_beta   90.00
_cell.angle_gamma   90.00
#
_symmetry.space_group_name_H-M   'P 1'
#
loop_
_entity.id
_entity.type
_entity.pdbx_description
1 polymer ?
#
loop_
_entity_poly.entity_id
_entity_poly.type
_entity_poly.pdbx_seq_one_letter_code
_entity_poly.pdbx_strand_id
1 'polypeptide(L)'
;MKYLSSISPFRFTPTDSVARGTSHISAGAIPAAPPCSTPKEIYDRVHQEISRRYLSFDQGKEMGFAGKAGVTGDIDFITKKDLIGILRHLKEDESALQESKKDSARTQLFDKIYLMSGDKETGSNWNLRLHNYSVRGTGLGGEDIPHRHRWTLASNVLTGGYNNVNYEERSVSQPHDPKDKFNKYVLGASSAQTTQGARGATLVNEAVMVPFKNEIYAKGDIKHFPIALPHSVDTAPAYMGTTLTLAHTGVPTTDTSIAYYKEAFTSLPSLHFESVEAFKASIDLRIAQLQVLDLQDNLSTFLNARQQNSEPLTPDETRHLRDTHEYNYVETSLLPALAIYNMEKINGIEHREFSADTAKFLDSQLSQINQRVLNTLIEGNQTDLMDQRLSLVLEPGAFAQAMAERQGQ
;
A
#
# COMPACT_ATOMS: atom_id res chain seq x y z
N MET A 1 18.91 4.56 59.16
CA MET A 1 18.98 3.45 60.14
C MET A 1 18.40 2.21 59.46
N LYS A 2 19.26 1.23 59.12
CA LYS A 2 19.33 -0.14 59.70
C LYS A 2 18.24 -1.08 59.13
N TYR A 3 18.46 -2.27 58.53
CA TYR A 3 19.57 -3.18 58.14
C TYR A 3 18.93 -4.12 57.06
N LEU A 4 19.49 -4.37 55.87
CA LEU A 4 20.44 -5.43 55.46
C LEU A 4 20.03 -6.90 55.68
N SER A 5 19.91 -7.66 54.57
CA SER A 5 20.54 -8.98 54.34
C SER A 5 20.42 -9.32 52.84
N SER A 6 21.43 -9.19 51.97
CA SER A 6 22.68 -9.96 51.82
C SER A 6 22.50 -11.41 51.33
N ILE A 7 22.75 -11.67 50.04
CA ILE A 7 23.52 -12.83 49.57
C ILE A 7 24.47 -12.34 48.45
N SER A 8 25.69 -12.86 48.51
CA SER A 8 26.96 -12.35 47.98
C SER A 8 27.31 -12.78 46.54
N PRO A 9 28.40 -12.22 45.97
CA PRO A 9 28.79 -12.30 44.56
C PRO A 9 29.79 -13.43 44.29
N PHE A 10 29.86 -13.90 43.04
CA PHE A 10 30.97 -14.74 42.56
C PHE A 10 31.97 -13.90 41.75
N ARG A 11 33.24 -13.91 42.16
CA ARG A 11 34.41 -13.42 41.40
C ARG A 11 35.42 -14.57 41.22
N PHE A 12 35.82 -14.75 39.96
CA PHE A 12 37.14 -15.08 39.40
C PHE A 12 38.13 -16.00 40.13
N THR A 13 38.73 -16.94 39.38
CA THR A 13 40.15 -16.83 38.95
C THR A 13 40.50 -17.74 37.77
N PRO A 14 41.57 -17.43 37.01
CA PRO A 14 42.01 -18.08 35.78
C PRO A 14 43.14 -19.11 36.02
N THR A 15 43.28 -20.10 35.14
CA THR A 15 44.57 -20.77 34.87
C THR A 15 44.59 -21.51 33.53
N ASP A 16 45.72 -21.31 32.85
CA ASP A 16 46.48 -22.22 32.00
C ASP A 16 46.20 -22.37 30.49
N SER A 17 47.19 -21.82 29.79
CA SER A 17 47.61 -21.98 28.41
C SER A 17 47.86 -23.43 27.99
N VAL A 18 47.45 -23.77 26.75
CA VAL A 18 48.27 -24.60 25.86
C VAL A 18 48.19 -24.03 24.44
N ALA A 19 49.36 -23.96 23.81
CA ALA A 19 49.63 -23.27 22.56
C ALA A 19 49.39 -24.11 21.30
N ARG A 20 49.35 -23.37 20.18
CA ARG A 20 49.69 -23.72 18.78
C ARG A 20 48.57 -24.24 17.87
N GLY A 21 48.23 -23.37 16.93
CA GLY A 21 47.57 -23.66 15.67
C GLY A 21 47.46 -22.39 14.83
N THR A 22 48.58 -21.86 14.36
CA THR A 22 48.59 -20.76 13.38
C THR A 22 48.11 -21.28 12.03
N SER A 23 46.82 -21.08 11.73
CA SER A 23 46.33 -21.09 10.35
C SER A 23 46.15 -19.63 9.91
N HIS A 24 47.02 -19.17 9.01
CA HIS A 24 46.78 -17.97 8.24
C HIS A 24 45.51 -18.18 7.40
N ILE A 25 44.37 -17.69 7.91
CA ILE A 25 43.18 -17.50 7.10
C ILE A 25 43.43 -16.21 6.33
N SER A 26 43.81 -16.38 5.07
CA SER A 26 43.75 -15.32 4.06
C SER A 26 42.37 -14.68 4.14
N ALA A 27 42.33 -13.35 4.11
CA ALA A 27 41.09 -12.59 4.05
C ALA A 27 40.32 -13.04 2.80
N GLY A 28 39.41 -13.99 3.00
CA GLY A 28 38.48 -14.45 1.99
C GLY A 28 37.69 -13.25 1.52
N ALA A 29 37.74 -13.01 0.21
CA ALA A 29 36.98 -11.98 -0.46
C ALA A 29 35.55 -11.96 0.10
N ILE A 30 35.11 -10.78 0.53
CA ILE A 30 33.71 -10.51 0.78
C ILE A 30 32.98 -11.01 -0.47
N PRO A 31 32.06 -11.99 -0.36
CA PRO A 31 31.32 -12.45 -1.51
C PRO A 31 30.68 -11.23 -2.14
N ALA A 32 30.96 -11.00 -3.42
CA ALA A 32 30.36 -9.91 -4.17
C ALA A 32 28.86 -9.94 -3.90
N ALA A 33 28.29 -8.78 -3.56
CA ALA A 33 26.85 -8.64 -3.39
C ALA A 33 26.18 -9.34 -4.58
N PRO A 34 25.12 -10.15 -4.36
CA PRO A 34 24.43 -10.80 -5.46
C PRO A 34 24.10 -9.75 -6.53
N PRO A 35 24.31 -10.05 -7.82
CA PRO A 35 24.12 -9.08 -8.88
C PRO A 35 22.74 -8.43 -8.72
N CYS A 36 22.69 -7.10 -8.74
CA CYS A 36 21.43 -6.36 -8.71
C CYS A 36 20.53 -6.92 -9.81
N SER A 37 19.44 -7.60 -9.42
CA SER A 37 18.47 -8.14 -10.36
C SER A 37 17.94 -6.99 -11.21
N THR A 38 17.98 -7.16 -12.52
CA THR A 38 17.41 -6.22 -13.49
C THR A 38 15.89 -6.09 -13.27
N PRO A 39 15.26 -4.98 -13.69
CA PRO A 39 13.80 -4.83 -13.61
C PRO A 39 13.04 -6.02 -14.20
N LYS A 40 13.50 -6.56 -15.34
CA LYS A 40 12.92 -7.73 -15.98
C LYS A 40 13.06 -9.00 -15.12
N GLU A 41 14.23 -9.27 -14.56
CA GLU A 41 14.43 -10.44 -13.68
C GLU A 41 13.54 -10.37 -12.43
N ILE A 42 13.33 -9.17 -11.87
CA ILE A 42 12.39 -8.96 -10.76
C ILE A 42 10.96 -9.29 -11.21
N TYR A 43 10.53 -8.76 -12.36
CA TYR A 43 9.22 -9.01 -12.93
C TYR A 43 8.97 -10.52 -13.14
N ASP A 44 9.88 -11.20 -13.83
CA ASP A 44 9.78 -12.62 -14.14
C ASP A 44 9.75 -13.47 -12.85
N ARG A 45 10.61 -13.17 -11.87
CA ARG A 45 10.66 -13.87 -10.58
C ARG A 45 9.35 -13.73 -9.81
N VAL A 46 8.81 -12.51 -9.70
CA VAL A 46 7.55 -12.27 -8.98
C VAL A 46 6.40 -12.97 -9.69
N HIS A 47 6.33 -12.90 -11.02
CA HIS A 47 5.32 -13.58 -11.81
C HIS A 47 5.35 -15.11 -11.62
N GLN A 48 6.53 -15.72 -11.69
CA GLN A 48 6.72 -17.15 -11.48
C GLN A 48 6.29 -17.58 -10.07
N GLU A 49 6.66 -16.81 -9.05
CA GLU A 49 6.35 -17.15 -7.67
C GLU A 49 4.85 -17.00 -7.36
N ILE A 50 4.17 -15.95 -7.86
CA ILE A 50 2.71 -15.84 -7.76
C ILE A 50 2.06 -17.02 -8.48
N SER A 51 2.45 -17.30 -9.72
CA SER A 51 1.91 -18.41 -10.50
C SER A 51 2.04 -19.75 -9.78
N ARG A 52 3.20 -20.02 -9.20
CA ARG A 52 3.48 -21.24 -8.44
C ARG A 52 2.60 -21.35 -7.19
N ARG A 53 2.43 -20.25 -6.43
CA ARG A 53 1.61 -20.23 -5.21
C ARG A 53 0.12 -20.38 -5.52
N TYR A 54 -0.34 -19.70 -6.57
CA TYR A 54 -1.73 -19.74 -7.04
C TYR A 54 -2.21 -21.15 -7.42
N LEU A 55 -1.32 -22.05 -7.84
CA LEU A 55 -1.67 -23.47 -8.09
C LEU A 55 -2.26 -24.19 -6.88
N SER A 56 -2.03 -23.67 -5.66
CA SER A 56 -2.59 -24.23 -4.42
C SER A 56 -3.97 -23.65 -4.06
N PHE A 57 -4.50 -22.72 -4.86
CA PHE A 57 -5.73 -22.01 -4.54
C PHE A 57 -6.98 -22.85 -4.81
N ASP A 58 -7.74 -23.14 -3.75
CA ASP A 58 -9.07 -23.73 -3.79
C ASP A 58 -10.12 -22.62 -3.85
N GLN A 59 -10.61 -22.33 -5.04
CA GLN A 59 -11.63 -21.31 -5.30
C GLN A 59 -12.96 -21.59 -4.57
N GLY A 60 -13.30 -22.86 -4.34
CA GLY A 60 -14.56 -23.24 -3.68
C GLY A 60 -14.56 -22.97 -2.17
N LYS A 61 -13.38 -23.02 -1.55
CA LYS A 61 -13.19 -22.71 -0.12
C LYS A 61 -12.60 -21.32 0.13
N GLU A 62 -12.17 -20.64 -0.93
CA GLU A 62 -11.35 -19.43 -0.86
C GLU A 62 -10.15 -19.63 0.06
N MET A 63 -9.38 -20.71 -0.14
CA MET A 63 -8.19 -21.05 0.63
C MET A 63 -6.98 -21.22 -0.30
N GLY A 64 -5.91 -20.47 -0.05
CA GLY A 64 -4.74 -20.38 -0.91
C GLY A 64 -3.46 -20.97 -0.32
N PHE A 65 -2.34 -20.54 -0.88
CA PHE A 65 -1.01 -21.01 -0.53
C PHE A 65 -0.74 -20.94 0.98
N ALA A 66 -0.09 -21.98 1.50
CA ALA A 66 0.21 -22.16 2.93
C ALA A 66 -1.02 -22.10 3.86
N GLY A 67 -2.22 -22.42 3.35
CA GLY A 67 -3.46 -22.41 4.14
C GLY A 67 -3.93 -21.01 4.51
N LYS A 68 -3.53 -19.98 3.75
CA LYS A 68 -3.97 -18.60 3.97
C LYS A 68 -5.31 -18.34 3.29
N ALA A 69 -6.09 -17.40 3.83
CA ALA A 69 -7.39 -17.03 3.29
C ALA A 69 -7.27 -16.37 1.91
N GLY A 70 -8.12 -16.76 0.98
CA GLY A 70 -8.12 -16.30 -0.41
C GLY A 70 -6.77 -16.47 -1.07
N VAL A 71 -6.38 -15.45 -1.84
CA VAL A 71 -5.09 -15.37 -2.55
C VAL A 71 -4.07 -14.50 -1.79
N THR A 72 -4.22 -14.33 -0.47
CA THR A 72 -3.32 -13.49 0.34
C THR A 72 -1.90 -14.03 0.42
N GLY A 73 -1.75 -15.37 0.48
CA GLY A 73 -0.45 -16.03 0.50
C GLY A 73 0.33 -15.90 -0.80
N ASP A 74 -0.32 -15.49 -1.89
CA ASP A 74 0.32 -15.37 -3.19
C ASP A 74 1.15 -14.08 -3.30
N ILE A 75 0.86 -13.07 -2.46
CA ILE A 75 1.49 -11.73 -2.55
C ILE A 75 2.24 -11.28 -1.30
N ASP A 76 2.22 -12.06 -0.22
CA ASP A 76 2.83 -11.69 1.07
C ASP A 76 4.36 -11.55 1.06
N PHE A 77 5.03 -12.01 -0.01
CA PHE A 77 6.47 -11.95 -0.17
C PHE A 77 6.94 -10.72 -0.95
N ILE A 78 6.03 -9.99 -1.58
CA ILE A 78 6.34 -8.91 -2.52
C ILE A 78 6.76 -7.68 -1.74
N THR A 79 7.98 -7.20 -1.98
CA THR A 79 8.55 -6.03 -1.30
C THR A 79 8.32 -4.73 -2.08
N LYS A 80 8.52 -3.57 -1.44
CA LYS A 80 8.50 -2.26 -2.14
C LYS A 80 9.54 -2.21 -3.27
N LYS A 81 10.73 -2.78 -3.05
CA LYS A 81 11.78 -2.93 -4.08
C LYS A 81 11.30 -3.74 -5.29
N ASP A 82 10.52 -4.80 -5.05
CA ASP A 82 9.95 -5.61 -6.13
C ASP A 82 8.93 -4.82 -6.96
N LEU A 83 8.06 -4.08 -6.28
CA LEU A 83 7.09 -3.20 -6.94
C LEU A 83 7.78 -2.12 -7.78
N ILE A 84 8.85 -1.50 -7.25
CA ILE A 84 9.66 -0.55 -8.02
C ILE A 84 10.29 -1.23 -9.25
N GLY A 85 10.83 -2.44 -9.10
CA GLY A 85 11.38 -3.21 -10.21
C GLY A 85 10.36 -3.54 -11.29
N ILE A 86 9.16 -3.98 -10.89
CA ILE A 86 8.03 -4.24 -11.80
C ILE A 86 7.64 -2.98 -12.56
N LEU A 87 7.41 -1.86 -11.85
CA LEU A 87 7.03 -0.59 -12.45
C LEU A 87 8.09 -0.06 -13.43
N ARG A 88 9.39 -0.24 -13.12
CA ARG A 88 10.49 0.09 -14.03
C ARG A 88 10.46 -0.78 -15.29
N HIS A 89 10.28 -2.09 -15.15
CA HIS A 89 10.17 -2.98 -16.30
C HIS A 89 9.00 -2.58 -17.22
N LEU A 90 7.82 -2.33 -16.65
CA LEU A 90 6.65 -1.86 -17.41
C LEU A 90 6.93 -0.56 -18.17
N LYS A 91 7.79 0.32 -17.65
CA LYS A 91 8.15 1.59 -18.31
C LYS A 91 9.19 1.40 -19.42
N GLU A 92 10.09 0.43 -19.26
CA GLU A 92 11.21 0.14 -20.16
C GLU A 92 10.81 -0.75 -21.35
N ASP A 93 9.81 -1.63 -21.18
CA ASP A 93 9.30 -2.52 -22.22
C ASP A 93 7.99 -1.97 -22.82
N GLU A 94 8.01 -1.64 -24.12
CA GLU A 94 6.86 -1.02 -24.78
C GLU A 94 5.64 -1.96 -24.85
N SER A 95 5.84 -3.27 -25.00
CA SER A 95 4.72 -4.22 -25.05
C SER A 95 4.04 -4.32 -23.69
N ALA A 96 4.84 -4.48 -22.63
CA ALA A 96 4.35 -4.54 -21.26
C ALA A 96 3.68 -3.23 -20.84
N LEU A 97 4.22 -2.07 -21.27
CA LEU A 97 3.62 -0.77 -21.02
C LEU A 97 2.21 -0.66 -21.61
N GLN A 98 2.04 -1.03 -22.88
CA GLN A 98 0.76 -0.91 -23.58
C GLN A 98 -0.29 -1.85 -23.00
N GLU A 99 0.10 -3.09 -22.65
CA GLU A 99 -0.78 -4.05 -21.99
C GLU A 99 -1.19 -3.55 -20.60
N SER A 100 -0.22 -3.10 -19.81
CA SER A 100 -0.48 -2.52 -18.49
C SER A 100 -1.40 -1.31 -18.58
N LYS A 101 -1.17 -0.37 -19.51
CA LYS A 101 -2.02 0.82 -19.71
C LYS A 101 -3.45 0.45 -20.03
N LYS A 102 -3.64 -0.55 -20.90
CA LYS A 102 -4.95 -1.01 -21.40
C LYS A 102 -5.88 -1.49 -20.28
N ASP A 103 -5.33 -2.09 -19.23
CA ASP A 103 -6.09 -2.64 -18.11
C ASP A 103 -6.01 -1.78 -16.83
N SER A 104 -5.25 -0.69 -16.91
CA SER A 104 -5.15 0.34 -15.87
C SER A 104 -6.33 1.32 -15.95
N ALA A 105 -6.66 1.94 -14.81
CA ALA A 105 -7.75 2.90 -14.70
C ALA A 105 -7.32 4.14 -13.91
N ARG A 106 -7.89 5.30 -14.23
CA ARG A 106 -7.61 6.57 -13.54
C ARG A 106 -8.86 7.41 -13.37
N THR A 107 -8.93 8.08 -12.23
CA THR A 107 -9.81 9.21 -11.92
C THR A 107 -8.98 10.32 -11.27
N GLN A 108 -9.61 11.43 -10.89
CA GLN A 108 -8.95 12.45 -10.06
C GLN A 108 -8.61 11.96 -8.63
N LEU A 109 -9.31 10.94 -8.13
CA LEU A 109 -9.23 10.48 -6.73
C LEU A 109 -8.53 9.13 -6.57
N PHE A 110 -8.35 8.40 -7.67
CA PHE A 110 -7.94 7.01 -7.67
C PHE A 110 -7.16 6.65 -8.94
N ASP A 111 -6.03 5.97 -8.76
CA ASP A 111 -5.29 5.29 -9.83
C ASP A 111 -5.30 3.77 -9.56
N LYS A 112 -5.48 3.00 -10.63
CA LYS A 112 -5.27 1.55 -10.66
C LYS A 112 -4.27 1.22 -11.75
N ILE A 113 -3.05 0.86 -11.37
CA ILE A 113 -2.01 0.42 -12.30
C ILE A 113 -2.02 -1.10 -12.36
N TYR A 114 -2.23 -1.64 -13.55
CA TYR A 114 -2.14 -3.07 -13.81
C TYR A 114 -0.68 -3.51 -13.84
N LEU A 115 -0.30 -4.48 -13.00
CA LEU A 115 1.11 -4.86 -12.88
C LEU A 115 1.46 -6.09 -13.72
N MET A 116 0.62 -7.13 -13.66
CA MET A 116 0.83 -8.40 -14.35
C MET A 116 -0.39 -9.31 -14.21
N SER A 117 -0.47 -10.35 -15.04
CA SER A 117 -1.45 -11.45 -14.93
C SER A 117 -0.80 -12.81 -15.10
N GLY A 118 -1.48 -13.82 -14.57
CA GLY A 118 -1.20 -15.19 -14.95
C GLY A 118 -1.77 -15.52 -16.33
N ASP A 119 -1.32 -16.66 -16.86
CA ASP A 119 -1.63 -17.06 -18.21
C ASP A 119 -3.07 -17.58 -18.34
N LYS A 120 -3.79 -17.01 -19.31
CA LYS A 120 -5.16 -17.40 -19.65
C LYS A 120 -5.22 -18.80 -20.25
N GLU A 121 -4.22 -19.21 -21.02
CA GLU A 121 -4.20 -20.51 -21.70
C GLU A 121 -4.06 -21.66 -20.70
N THR A 122 -3.37 -21.42 -19.60
CA THR A 122 -3.22 -22.37 -18.49
C THR A 122 -4.34 -22.25 -17.44
N GLY A 123 -5.36 -21.43 -17.68
CA GLY A 123 -6.48 -21.21 -16.76
C GLY A 123 -6.11 -20.42 -15.49
N SER A 124 -4.89 -19.92 -15.39
CA SER A 124 -4.37 -19.17 -14.24
C SER A 124 -4.57 -17.66 -14.41
N ASN A 125 -5.76 -17.23 -14.86
CA ASN A 125 -6.08 -15.82 -15.19
C ASN A 125 -6.24 -14.91 -13.94
N TRP A 126 -5.31 -15.00 -12.99
CA TRP A 126 -5.17 -14.10 -11.87
C TRP A 126 -4.59 -12.76 -12.32
N ASN A 127 -4.78 -11.70 -11.53
CA ASN A 127 -4.29 -10.36 -11.84
C ASN A 127 -3.63 -9.72 -10.61
N LEU A 128 -2.61 -8.89 -10.84
CA LEU A 128 -1.95 -8.09 -9.82
C LEU A 128 -2.06 -6.60 -10.19
N ARG A 129 -2.44 -5.76 -9.24
CA ARG A 129 -2.70 -4.32 -9.47
C ARG A 129 -2.18 -3.49 -8.30
N LEU A 130 -1.69 -2.30 -8.59
CA LEU A 130 -1.38 -1.28 -7.58
C LEU A 130 -2.50 -0.24 -7.57
N HIS A 131 -3.13 -0.06 -6.42
CA HIS A 131 -4.19 0.93 -6.21
C HIS A 131 -3.61 2.10 -5.43
N ASN A 132 -3.85 3.32 -5.88
CA ASN A 132 -3.53 4.53 -5.16
C ASN A 132 -4.79 5.38 -4.96
N TYR A 133 -5.06 5.71 -3.71
CA TYR A 133 -6.19 6.53 -3.27
C TYR A 133 -5.67 7.87 -2.75
N SER A 134 -6.11 8.95 -3.37
CA SER A 134 -5.65 10.31 -3.06
C SER A 134 -6.28 10.87 -1.78
N VAL A 135 -5.57 11.78 -1.11
CA VAL A 135 -6.10 12.59 0.00
C VAL A 135 -7.22 13.56 -0.41
N ARG A 136 -7.42 13.78 -1.71
CA ARG A 136 -8.30 14.82 -2.26
C ARG A 136 -9.78 14.46 -2.32
N GLY A 137 -10.17 13.26 -1.91
CA GLY A 137 -11.57 12.90 -1.87
C GLY A 137 -11.84 11.60 -1.13
N THR A 138 -13.06 11.49 -0.63
CA THR A 138 -13.59 10.35 0.13
C THR A 138 -14.11 9.22 -0.76
N GLY A 139 -14.00 9.37 -2.08
CA GLY A 139 -14.73 8.58 -3.07
C GLY A 139 -13.82 7.86 -4.05
N LEU A 140 -13.94 6.54 -4.04
CA LEU A 140 -13.09 5.59 -4.76
C LEU A 140 -13.53 5.38 -6.20
N GLY A 141 -14.04 6.40 -6.87
CA GLY A 141 -14.73 6.21 -8.15
C GLY A 141 -15.87 5.18 -8.06
N GLY A 142 -16.48 4.99 -6.89
CA GLY A 142 -17.56 4.04 -6.63
C GLY A 142 -17.24 2.82 -5.76
N GLU A 143 -16.08 2.69 -5.11
CA GLU A 143 -15.86 1.61 -4.11
C GLU A 143 -16.35 1.98 -2.69
N ASP A 144 -16.77 3.24 -2.49
CA ASP A 144 -17.42 3.77 -1.29
C ASP A 144 -18.89 3.33 -1.15
N ILE A 145 -19.43 2.72 -2.19
CA ILE A 145 -20.73 2.05 -2.16
C ILE A 145 -20.59 0.54 -1.99
N PRO A 146 -21.60 -0.14 -1.43
CA PRO A 146 -21.59 -1.59 -1.35
C PRO A 146 -21.47 -2.21 -2.74
N HIS A 147 -20.60 -3.21 -2.89
CA HIS A 147 -20.42 -3.95 -4.13
C HIS A 147 -19.94 -5.39 -3.84
N ARG A 148 -20.06 -6.26 -4.84
CA ARG A 148 -19.50 -7.62 -4.81
C ARG A 148 -18.51 -7.82 -5.95
N HIS A 149 -17.36 -8.38 -5.60
CA HIS A 149 -16.38 -8.85 -6.58
C HIS A 149 -16.87 -10.14 -7.21
N ARG A 150 -16.45 -10.38 -8.46
CA ARG A 150 -16.70 -11.65 -9.17
C ARG A 150 -15.52 -12.61 -9.07
N TRP A 151 -14.52 -12.26 -8.28
CA TRP A 151 -13.26 -12.96 -8.07
C TRP A 151 -12.90 -12.82 -6.60
N THR A 152 -12.15 -13.77 -6.09
CA THR A 152 -11.51 -13.61 -4.80
C THR A 152 -10.52 -12.45 -4.87
N LEU A 153 -10.41 -11.65 -3.81
CA LEU A 153 -9.50 -10.51 -3.76
C LEU A 153 -8.65 -10.59 -2.49
N ALA A 154 -7.36 -10.31 -2.64
CA ALA A 154 -6.46 -9.97 -1.55
C ALA A 154 -5.97 -8.53 -1.72
N SER A 155 -5.79 -7.81 -0.62
CA SER A 155 -5.22 -6.48 -0.60
C SER A 155 -4.16 -6.36 0.48
N ASN A 156 -2.95 -5.96 0.11
CA ASN A 156 -1.85 -5.62 1.01
C ASN A 156 -1.71 -4.09 1.08
N VAL A 157 -1.87 -3.51 2.28
CA VAL A 157 -1.79 -2.06 2.50
C VAL A 157 -0.34 -1.63 2.69
N LEU A 158 0.19 -0.86 1.75
CA LEU A 158 1.59 -0.42 1.72
C LEU A 158 1.81 0.90 2.48
N THR A 159 0.81 1.78 2.49
CA THR A 159 0.77 3.00 3.31
C THR A 159 -0.68 3.45 3.50
N GLY A 160 -0.92 4.29 4.51
CA GLY A 160 -2.24 4.76 4.89
C GLY A 160 -3.13 3.64 5.42
N GLY A 161 -4.40 3.66 5.03
CA GLY A 161 -5.39 2.69 5.47
C GLY A 161 -6.81 3.06 5.03
N TYR A 162 -7.75 2.19 5.37
CA TYR A 162 -9.16 2.38 5.07
C TYR A 162 -10.03 1.56 6.02
N ASN A 163 -11.27 1.99 6.17
CA ASN A 163 -12.33 1.23 6.80
C ASN A 163 -13.05 0.37 5.76
N ASN A 164 -13.03 -0.94 5.99
CA ASN A 164 -13.83 -1.89 5.24
C ASN A 164 -15.16 -2.12 5.98
N VAL A 165 -16.26 -1.82 5.30
CA VAL A 165 -17.62 -2.03 5.82
C VAL A 165 -18.24 -3.23 5.12
N ASN A 166 -18.57 -4.28 5.86
CA ASN A 166 -19.28 -5.45 5.32
C ASN A 166 -20.78 -5.32 5.54
N TYR A 167 -21.55 -5.75 4.54
CA TYR A 167 -23.00 -5.61 4.51
C TYR A 167 -23.72 -6.95 4.43
N GLU A 168 -24.89 -7.00 5.05
CA GLU A 168 -25.88 -8.04 4.82
C GLU A 168 -26.91 -7.51 3.81
N GLU A 169 -27.13 -8.26 2.73
CA GLU A 169 -28.19 -7.95 1.77
C GLU A 169 -29.52 -8.52 2.28
N ARG A 170 -30.53 -7.66 2.46
CA ARG A 170 -31.87 -8.00 2.94
C ARG A 170 -32.95 -7.56 1.96
N SER A 171 -34.14 -8.14 2.12
CA SER A 171 -35.32 -7.79 1.34
C SER A 171 -35.89 -6.42 1.74
N VAL A 172 -36.29 -5.63 0.75
CA VAL A 172 -37.03 -4.36 0.95
C VAL A 172 -38.42 -4.55 1.58
N SER A 173 -38.95 -5.78 1.62
CA SER A 173 -40.24 -6.08 2.24
C SER A 173 -40.21 -6.09 3.78
N GLN A 174 -39.02 -6.16 4.39
CA GLN A 174 -38.86 -6.09 5.83
C GLN A 174 -38.68 -4.63 6.30
N PRO A 175 -39.04 -4.29 7.55
CA PRO A 175 -38.73 -2.98 8.10
C PRO A 175 -37.24 -2.68 8.00
N HIS A 176 -36.90 -1.51 7.45
CA HIS A 176 -35.52 -1.07 7.24
C HIS A 176 -35.41 0.44 7.38
N ASP A 177 -34.21 0.92 7.67
CA ASP A 177 -33.90 2.34 7.61
C ASP A 177 -33.87 2.77 6.12
N PRO A 178 -34.58 3.85 5.72
CA PRO A 178 -34.53 4.35 4.35
C PRO A 178 -33.10 4.58 3.83
N LYS A 179 -32.17 4.93 4.72
CA LYS A 179 -30.75 5.14 4.35
C LYS A 179 -30.05 3.85 3.92
N ASP A 180 -30.60 2.67 4.20
CA ASP A 180 -30.02 1.38 3.84
C ASP A 180 -30.61 0.81 2.54
N LYS A 181 -31.57 1.50 1.91
CA LYS A 181 -32.21 1.07 0.66
C LYS A 181 -31.37 1.44 -0.58
N PHE A 182 -31.05 0.47 -1.43
CA PHE A 182 -30.28 0.65 -2.66
C PHE A 182 -30.96 -0.02 -3.87
N ASN A 183 -30.58 0.42 -5.06
CA ASN A 183 -30.84 -0.25 -6.33
C ASN A 183 -29.68 -1.21 -6.64
N LYS A 184 -30.00 -2.47 -6.89
CA LYS A 184 -29.03 -3.52 -7.23
C LYS A 184 -28.82 -3.59 -8.73
N TYR A 185 -27.58 -3.45 -9.15
CA TYR A 185 -27.17 -3.50 -10.54
C TYR A 185 -26.27 -4.69 -10.82
N VAL A 186 -26.53 -5.38 -11.93
CA VAL A 186 -25.59 -6.30 -12.54
C VAL A 186 -24.76 -5.51 -13.55
N LEU A 187 -23.44 -5.59 -13.37
CA LEU A 187 -22.47 -4.93 -14.23
C LEU A 187 -21.83 -5.97 -15.15
N GLY A 188 -21.83 -5.71 -16.46
CA GLY A 188 -21.17 -6.58 -17.44
C GLY A 188 -19.68 -6.80 -17.15
N ALA A 189 -19.02 -7.76 -17.79
CA ALA A 189 -17.57 -7.91 -17.65
C ALA A 189 -16.86 -6.60 -18.03
N SER A 190 -15.84 -6.20 -17.27
CA SER A 190 -15.04 -5.02 -17.62
C SER A 190 -14.40 -5.26 -18.99
N SER A 191 -14.76 -4.45 -20.00
CA SER A 191 -13.98 -4.37 -21.23
C SER A 191 -12.62 -3.74 -20.94
N ALA A 192 -11.65 -3.97 -21.83
CA ALA A 192 -10.41 -3.21 -21.85
C ALA A 192 -10.71 -1.70 -21.74
N GLN A 193 -9.92 -0.96 -20.95
CA GLN A 193 -10.12 0.49 -20.74
C GLN A 193 -9.57 1.31 -21.93
N THR A 194 -9.81 0.85 -23.16
CA THR A 194 -9.07 1.31 -24.33
C THR A 194 -9.71 2.44 -25.10
N THR A 195 -11.02 2.69 -24.97
CA THR A 195 -11.72 3.87 -25.52
C THR A 195 -13.23 3.81 -25.23
N GLN A 196 -13.82 4.89 -24.70
CA GLN A 196 -15.24 5.31 -24.71
C GLN A 196 -16.38 4.27 -24.52
N GLY A 197 -16.11 3.04 -24.10
CA GLY A 197 -17.13 2.05 -23.78
C GLY A 197 -17.61 2.21 -22.36
N ALA A 198 -18.81 2.76 -22.15
CA ALA A 198 -19.43 2.77 -20.84
C ALA A 198 -19.76 1.32 -20.43
N ARG A 199 -19.42 0.92 -19.22
CA ARG A 199 -19.73 -0.43 -18.73
C ARG A 199 -21.24 -0.49 -18.49
N GLY A 200 -21.94 -1.30 -19.28
CA GLY A 200 -23.38 -1.45 -19.16
C GLY A 200 -23.81 -1.92 -17.77
N ALA A 201 -24.85 -1.30 -17.23
CA ALA A 201 -25.45 -1.64 -15.96
C ALA A 201 -26.93 -1.98 -16.15
N THR A 202 -27.34 -3.14 -15.65
CA THR A 202 -28.73 -3.60 -15.68
C THR A 202 -29.30 -3.58 -14.28
N LEU A 203 -30.33 -2.76 -14.05
CA LEU A 203 -31.09 -2.79 -12.80
C LEU A 203 -31.75 -4.17 -12.66
N VAL A 204 -31.53 -4.82 -11.51
CA VAL A 204 -32.15 -6.11 -11.19
C VAL A 204 -33.37 -5.89 -10.32
N ASN A 205 -33.19 -5.24 -9.18
CA ASN A 205 -34.21 -5.01 -8.18
C ASN A 205 -33.72 -3.98 -7.14
N GLU A 206 -34.58 -3.63 -6.18
CA GLU A 206 -34.18 -2.92 -4.96
C GLU A 206 -33.72 -3.92 -3.89
N ALA A 207 -32.76 -3.51 -3.06
CA ALA A 207 -32.21 -4.29 -1.95
C ALA A 207 -31.92 -3.40 -0.74
N VAL A 208 -31.86 -3.98 0.45
CA VAL A 208 -31.43 -3.29 1.67
C VAL A 208 -30.02 -3.77 2.02
N MET A 209 -29.07 -2.86 2.18
CA MET A 209 -27.68 -3.17 2.55
C MET A 209 -27.43 -2.70 3.97
N VAL A 210 -27.49 -3.62 4.94
CA VAL A 210 -27.30 -3.29 6.36
C VAL A 210 -25.85 -3.54 6.75
N PRO A 211 -25.09 -2.51 7.19
CA PRO A 211 -23.73 -2.72 7.67
C PRO A 211 -23.75 -3.55 8.96
N PHE A 212 -22.92 -4.59 9.01
CA PHE A 212 -22.84 -5.46 10.19
C PHE A 212 -21.42 -5.58 10.77
N LYS A 213 -20.40 -5.16 10.02
CA LYS A 213 -19.01 -5.20 10.48
C LYS A 213 -18.21 -4.07 9.86
N ASN A 214 -17.46 -3.34 10.69
CA ASN A 214 -16.49 -2.32 10.28
C ASN A 214 -15.11 -2.78 10.72
N GLU A 215 -14.13 -2.74 9.82
CA GLU A 215 -12.76 -3.15 10.11
C GLU A 215 -11.78 -2.16 9.51
N ILE A 216 -10.86 -1.65 10.34
CA ILE A 216 -9.76 -0.81 9.86
C ILE A 216 -8.66 -1.71 9.33
N TYR A 217 -8.27 -1.50 8.07
CA TYR A 217 -7.08 -2.06 7.45
C TYR A 217 -6.06 -0.96 7.21
N ALA A 218 -4.82 -1.15 7.66
CA ALA A 218 -3.77 -0.12 7.60
C ALA A 218 -2.41 -0.70 7.20
N LYS A 219 -1.41 0.17 6.99
CA LYS A 219 -0.03 -0.20 6.60
C LYS A 219 0.43 -1.50 7.28
N GLY A 220 0.81 -2.48 6.46
CA GLY A 220 1.29 -3.82 6.88
C GLY A 220 0.21 -4.90 6.90
N ASP A 221 -1.08 -4.55 6.85
CA ASP A 221 -2.16 -5.53 6.78
C ASP A 221 -2.27 -6.16 5.39
N ILE A 222 -2.46 -7.49 5.36
CA ILE A 222 -2.83 -8.25 4.16
C ILE A 222 -4.17 -8.94 4.42
N LYS A 223 -5.19 -8.59 3.66
CA LYS A 223 -6.58 -8.99 3.92
C LYS A 223 -7.23 -9.66 2.72
N HIS A 224 -8.08 -10.63 3.02
CA HIS A 224 -8.89 -11.35 2.06
C HIS A 224 -10.31 -10.75 2.02
N PHE A 225 -10.85 -10.59 0.81
CA PHE A 225 -12.21 -10.15 0.55
C PHE A 225 -12.96 -11.30 -0.15
N PRO A 226 -13.87 -11.98 0.56
CA PRO A 226 -14.64 -13.09 0.01
C PRO A 226 -15.59 -12.64 -1.10
N ILE A 227 -15.81 -13.51 -2.09
CA ILE A 227 -16.69 -13.23 -3.25
C ILE A 227 -18.13 -13.00 -2.80
N ALA A 228 -18.59 -13.81 -1.84
CA ALA A 228 -19.97 -13.81 -1.40
C ALA A 228 -20.36 -12.58 -0.56
N LEU A 229 -19.37 -11.85 -0.04
CA LEU A 229 -19.59 -10.82 0.98
C LEU A 229 -19.52 -9.41 0.37
N PRO A 230 -20.65 -8.70 0.26
CA PRO A 230 -20.63 -7.33 -0.21
C PRO A 230 -19.94 -6.42 0.80
N HIS A 231 -19.09 -5.53 0.30
CA HIS A 231 -18.41 -4.53 1.12
C HIS A 231 -18.34 -3.18 0.43
N SER A 232 -17.98 -2.17 1.19
CA SER A 232 -17.53 -0.87 0.71
C SER A 232 -16.26 -0.47 1.44
N VAL A 233 -15.50 0.44 0.84
CA VAL A 233 -14.25 0.95 1.41
C VAL A 233 -14.36 2.46 1.60
N ASP A 234 -14.04 2.93 2.80
CA ASP A 234 -13.90 4.34 3.14
C ASP A 234 -12.45 4.61 3.54
N THR A 235 -11.73 5.40 2.76
CA THR A 235 -10.31 5.68 3.01
C THR A 235 -10.08 6.68 4.13
N ALA A 236 -11.10 7.39 4.62
CA ALA A 236 -10.96 8.46 5.63
C ALA A 236 -9.69 9.31 5.40
N PRO A 237 -9.52 9.87 4.18
CA PRO A 237 -8.23 10.34 3.66
C PRO A 237 -7.58 11.43 4.51
N ALA A 238 -8.37 12.23 5.21
CA ALA A 238 -7.84 13.27 6.09
C ALA A 238 -6.97 12.69 7.20
N TYR A 239 -7.38 11.56 7.78
CA TYR A 239 -6.66 10.90 8.86
C TYR A 239 -5.65 9.87 8.36
N MET A 240 -6.05 9.05 7.38
CA MET A 240 -5.19 7.97 6.86
C MET A 240 -4.14 8.44 5.86
N GLY A 241 -4.28 9.64 5.30
CA GLY A 241 -3.40 10.11 4.24
C GLY A 241 -3.65 9.38 2.92
N THR A 242 -2.65 9.41 2.04
CA THR A 242 -2.69 8.67 0.78
C THR A 242 -2.62 7.19 1.07
N THR A 243 -3.55 6.43 0.50
CA THR A 243 -3.58 4.97 0.69
C THR A 243 -3.08 4.27 -0.56
N LEU A 244 -2.08 3.41 -0.40
CA LEU A 244 -1.52 2.60 -1.49
C LEU A 244 -1.70 1.13 -1.15
N THR A 245 -2.29 0.35 -2.06
CA THR A 245 -2.51 -1.09 -1.83
C THR A 245 -2.06 -1.93 -3.01
N LEU A 246 -1.46 -3.08 -2.74
CA LEU A 246 -1.23 -4.13 -3.73
C LEU A 246 -2.41 -5.10 -3.72
N ALA A 247 -3.20 -5.09 -4.78
CA ALA A 247 -4.38 -5.91 -4.95
C ALA A 247 -4.10 -7.11 -5.85
N HIS A 248 -4.50 -8.29 -5.41
CA HIS A 248 -4.41 -9.52 -6.19
C HIS A 248 -5.77 -10.19 -6.30
N THR A 249 -6.17 -10.51 -7.52
CA THR A 249 -7.48 -11.12 -7.80
C THR A 249 -7.30 -12.45 -8.49
N GLY A 250 -8.03 -13.47 -8.04
CA GLY A 250 -8.07 -14.77 -8.71
C GLY A 250 -8.87 -14.76 -10.01
N VAL A 251 -9.13 -15.96 -10.53
CA VAL A 251 -9.98 -16.17 -11.70
C VAL A 251 -11.43 -15.79 -11.36
N PRO A 252 -12.18 -15.18 -12.30
CA PRO A 252 -13.58 -14.88 -12.07
C PRO A 252 -14.43 -16.14 -11.85
N THR A 253 -15.31 -16.14 -10.85
CA THR A 253 -16.32 -17.18 -10.61
C THR A 253 -17.63 -16.92 -11.35
N THR A 254 -17.86 -15.67 -11.77
CA THR A 254 -19.02 -15.25 -12.56
C THR A 254 -18.61 -14.28 -13.67
N ASP A 255 -19.47 -14.14 -14.68
CA ASP A 255 -19.25 -13.20 -15.79
C ASP A 255 -19.52 -11.74 -15.41
N THR A 256 -20.27 -11.53 -14.33
CA THR A 256 -20.77 -10.21 -13.91
C THR A 256 -20.38 -9.85 -12.49
N SER A 257 -20.26 -8.56 -12.22
CA SER A 257 -20.15 -8.01 -10.86
C SER A 257 -21.50 -7.44 -10.41
N ILE A 258 -21.64 -7.19 -9.11
CA ILE A 258 -22.83 -6.55 -8.55
C ILE A 258 -22.42 -5.26 -7.84
N ALA A 259 -23.19 -4.18 -8.05
CA ALA A 259 -23.03 -2.93 -7.32
C ALA A 259 -24.38 -2.40 -6.83
N TYR A 260 -24.37 -1.67 -5.72
CA TYR A 260 -25.57 -1.15 -5.07
C TYR A 260 -25.51 0.38 -5.06
N TYR A 261 -26.39 1.04 -5.81
CA TYR A 261 -26.41 2.50 -5.92
C TYR A 261 -27.72 3.08 -5.38
N LYS A 262 -27.67 4.28 -4.82
CA LYS A 262 -28.89 5.01 -4.43
C LYS A 262 -29.65 5.52 -5.67
N GLU A 263 -28.89 6.04 -6.62
CA GLU A 263 -29.43 6.68 -7.81
C GLU A 263 -29.53 5.70 -8.97
N ALA A 264 -30.44 5.97 -9.89
CA ALA A 264 -30.58 5.18 -11.10
C ALA A 264 -29.52 5.56 -12.13
N PHE A 265 -28.85 4.56 -12.70
CA PHE A 265 -27.90 4.75 -13.79
C PHE A 265 -27.98 3.59 -14.79
N THR A 266 -27.49 3.82 -16.00
CA THR A 266 -27.50 2.84 -17.09
C THR A 266 -26.09 2.40 -17.50
N SER A 267 -25.07 3.15 -17.08
CA SER A 267 -23.68 2.80 -17.37
C SER A 267 -22.70 3.47 -16.41
N LEU A 268 -21.54 2.82 -16.22
CA LEU A 268 -20.40 3.42 -15.53
C LEU A 268 -19.43 4.03 -16.55
N PRO A 269 -18.84 5.21 -16.26
CA PRO A 269 -17.85 5.82 -17.14
C PRO A 269 -16.62 4.92 -17.29
N SER A 270 -16.00 4.95 -18.47
CA SER A 270 -14.69 4.31 -18.66
C SER A 270 -13.62 5.14 -17.96
N LEU A 271 -12.78 4.45 -17.18
CA LEU A 271 -11.69 5.05 -16.42
C LEU A 271 -10.39 4.66 -17.11
N HIS A 272 -9.72 5.61 -17.76
CA HIS A 272 -8.54 5.32 -18.56
C HIS A 272 -7.50 6.43 -18.48
N PHE A 273 -6.27 6.07 -18.83
CA PHE A 273 -5.20 7.05 -19.03
C PHE A 273 -5.30 7.67 -20.43
N GLU A 274 -5.36 9.00 -20.47
CA GLU A 274 -5.54 9.79 -21.69
C GLU A 274 -4.44 9.55 -22.73
N SER A 275 -3.19 9.32 -22.28
CA SER A 275 -2.06 9.04 -23.17
C SER A 275 -1.05 8.08 -22.54
N VAL A 276 -0.09 7.62 -23.35
CA VAL A 276 1.04 6.79 -22.89
C VAL A 276 1.95 7.60 -21.96
N GLU A 277 2.15 8.88 -22.26
CA GLU A 277 2.96 9.81 -21.47
C GLU A 277 2.31 10.05 -20.10
N ALA A 278 0.99 10.24 -20.04
CA ALA A 278 0.26 10.36 -18.78
C ALA A 278 0.38 9.09 -17.93
N PHE A 279 0.38 7.92 -18.58
CA PHE A 279 0.60 6.64 -17.90
C PHE A 279 2.03 6.49 -17.37
N LYS A 280 3.05 6.79 -18.18
CA LYS A 280 4.46 6.81 -17.77
C LYS A 280 4.69 7.76 -16.58
N ALA A 281 4.07 8.95 -16.61
CA ALA A 281 4.15 9.91 -15.50
C ALA A 281 3.51 9.38 -14.22
N SER A 282 2.39 8.65 -14.32
CA SER A 282 1.77 7.99 -13.16
C SER A 282 2.64 6.88 -12.59
N ILE A 283 3.26 6.06 -13.45
CA ILE A 283 4.25 5.06 -13.04
C ILE A 283 5.42 5.72 -12.29
N ASP A 284 5.97 6.81 -12.82
CA ASP A 284 7.06 7.56 -12.18
C ASP A 284 6.67 8.07 -10.79
N LEU A 285 5.46 8.64 -10.66
CA LEU A 285 4.94 9.07 -9.36
C LEU A 285 4.81 7.92 -8.37
N ARG A 286 4.36 6.72 -8.81
CA ARG A 286 4.26 5.56 -7.93
C ARG A 286 5.63 5.02 -7.53
N ILE A 287 6.61 5.02 -8.43
CA ILE A 287 7.99 4.69 -8.09
C ILE A 287 8.51 5.65 -7.02
N ALA A 288 8.37 6.96 -7.22
CA ALA A 288 8.84 7.95 -6.26
C ALA A 288 8.12 7.84 -4.91
N GLN A 289 6.82 7.57 -4.89
CA GLN A 289 6.07 7.34 -3.65
C GLN A 289 6.60 6.10 -2.90
N LEU A 290 6.81 4.97 -3.60
CA LEU A 290 7.39 3.77 -2.99
C LEU A 290 8.81 4.02 -2.44
N GLN A 291 9.62 4.81 -3.15
CA GLN A 291 10.94 5.22 -2.69
C GLN A 291 10.90 6.13 -1.46
N VAL A 292 9.90 7.03 -1.36
CA VAL A 292 9.66 7.83 -0.15
C VAL A 292 9.24 6.94 1.03
N LEU A 293 8.45 5.89 0.79
CA LEU A 293 8.10 4.92 1.83
C LEU A 293 9.32 4.09 2.29
N ASP A 294 10.21 3.71 1.38
CA ASP A 294 11.49 3.08 1.76
C ASP A 294 12.38 4.07 2.53
N LEU A 295 12.42 5.34 2.13
CA LEU A 295 13.12 6.39 2.86
C LEU A 295 12.55 6.59 4.28
N GLN A 296 11.23 6.56 4.46
CA GLN A 296 10.59 6.60 5.78
C GLN A 296 11.12 5.46 6.67
N ASP A 297 11.06 4.23 6.18
CA ASP A 297 11.45 3.04 6.95
C ASP A 297 12.96 3.09 7.29
N ASN A 298 13.79 3.51 6.34
CA ASN A 298 15.24 3.62 6.51
C ASN A 298 15.62 4.77 7.46
N LEU A 299 14.95 5.92 7.37
CA LEU A 299 15.18 7.07 8.25
C LEU A 299 14.81 6.72 9.69
N SER A 300 13.65 6.08 9.90
CA SER A 300 13.25 5.61 11.23
C SER A 300 14.26 4.62 11.82
N THR A 301 14.72 3.67 11.02
CA THR A 301 15.75 2.70 11.44
C THR A 301 17.06 3.40 11.81
N PHE A 302 17.50 4.35 10.98
CA PHE A 302 18.72 5.13 11.20
C PHE A 302 18.65 5.95 12.50
N LEU A 303 17.57 6.71 12.70
CA LEU A 303 17.39 7.54 13.90
C LEU A 303 17.25 6.70 15.18
N ASN A 304 16.55 5.57 15.11
CA ASN A 304 16.46 4.63 16.24
C ASN A 304 17.82 4.05 16.62
N ALA A 305 18.64 3.66 15.64
CA ALA A 305 19.99 3.15 15.90
C ALA A 305 20.88 4.21 16.57
N ARG A 306 20.80 5.46 16.12
CA ARG A 306 21.49 6.60 16.75
C ARG A 306 21.05 6.80 18.21
N GLN A 307 19.73 6.77 18.46
CA GLN A 307 19.18 6.88 19.81
C GLN A 307 19.67 5.75 20.73
N GLN A 308 19.69 4.50 20.24
CA GLN A 308 20.18 3.34 20.98
C GLN A 308 21.68 3.43 21.30
N ASN A 309 22.46 4.03 20.40
CA ASN A 309 23.88 4.29 20.60
C ASN A 309 24.16 5.54 21.43
N SER A 310 23.13 6.17 22.02
CA SER A 310 23.23 7.41 22.80
C SER A 310 23.82 8.59 22.01
N GLU A 311 23.67 8.57 20.68
CA GLU A 311 23.99 9.72 19.84
C GLU A 311 22.89 10.78 19.95
N PRO A 312 23.23 12.07 20.05
CA PRO A 312 22.24 13.12 20.19
C PRO A 312 21.41 13.27 18.90
N LEU A 313 20.10 13.29 19.06
CA LEU A 313 19.15 13.65 18.01
C LEU A 313 18.76 15.12 18.14
N THR A 314 18.46 15.77 17.02
CA THR A 314 17.81 17.10 17.04
C THR A 314 16.38 16.97 17.61
N PRO A 315 15.77 18.09 18.07
CA PRO A 315 14.36 18.09 18.47
C PRO A 315 13.43 17.60 17.35
N ASP A 316 13.73 17.94 16.09
CA ASP A 316 12.90 17.55 14.96
C ASP A 316 13.15 16.10 14.50
N GLU A 317 14.37 15.57 14.60
CA GLU A 317 14.64 14.13 14.46
C GLU A 317 13.87 13.30 15.51
N THR A 318 13.79 13.80 16.74
CA THR A 318 12.99 13.18 17.82
C THR A 318 11.50 13.22 17.50
N ARG A 319 11.02 14.34 16.93
CA ARG A 319 9.65 14.49 16.44
C ARG A 319 9.35 13.49 15.32
N HIS A 320 10.22 13.36 14.33
CA HIS A 320 10.06 12.38 13.25
C HIS A 320 9.89 10.96 13.79
N LEU A 321 10.74 10.53 14.74
CA LEU A 321 10.61 9.21 15.36
C LEU A 321 9.24 8.99 15.99
N ARG A 322 8.75 9.96 16.76
CA ARG A 322 7.41 9.90 17.37
C ARG A 322 6.30 9.86 16.32
N ASP A 323 6.39 10.72 15.32
CA ASP A 323 5.34 10.87 14.31
C ASP A 323 5.31 9.69 13.33
N THR A 324 6.35 8.83 13.26
CA THR A 324 6.36 7.66 12.36
C THR A 324 5.23 6.64 12.59
N HIS A 325 4.53 6.74 13.72
CA HIS A 325 3.38 5.91 14.06
C HIS A 325 2.05 6.46 13.52
N GLU A 326 2.03 7.71 13.06
CA GLU A 326 0.84 8.32 12.46
C GLU A 326 0.62 7.80 11.03
N TYR A 327 -0.63 7.53 10.66
CA TYR A 327 -0.97 6.96 9.35
C TYR A 327 -0.61 7.90 8.19
N ASN A 328 -0.76 9.21 8.39
CA ASN A 328 -0.46 10.26 7.43
C ASN A 328 0.91 10.93 7.68
N TYR A 329 1.85 10.24 8.36
CA TYR A 329 3.20 10.73 8.64
C TYR A 329 3.94 11.24 7.40
N VAL A 330 3.78 10.53 6.28
CA VAL A 330 4.46 10.88 5.03
C VAL A 330 4.04 12.28 4.58
N GLU A 331 2.75 12.55 4.59
CA GLU A 331 2.17 13.81 4.14
C GLU A 331 2.34 14.95 5.15
N THR A 332 2.24 14.65 6.44
CA THR A 332 2.19 15.67 7.50
C THR A 332 3.56 16.04 8.08
N SER A 333 4.56 15.17 7.94
CA SER A 333 5.88 15.36 8.57
C SER A 333 7.03 15.11 7.58
N LEU A 334 7.08 13.96 6.92
CA LEU A 334 8.23 13.61 6.07
C LEU A 334 8.34 14.48 4.81
N LEU A 335 7.29 14.58 3.98
CA LEU A 335 7.33 15.39 2.75
C LEU A 335 7.56 16.89 3.04
N PRO A 336 6.95 17.50 4.07
CA PRO A 336 7.30 18.85 4.50
C PRO A 336 8.78 19.00 4.86
N ALA A 337 9.33 18.06 5.63
CA ALA A 337 10.74 18.12 6.02
C ALA A 337 11.69 17.95 4.82
N LEU A 338 11.36 17.06 3.88
CA LEU A 338 12.10 16.94 2.62
C LEU A 338 12.01 18.21 1.77
N ALA A 339 10.91 18.94 1.83
CA ALA A 339 10.75 20.22 1.14
C ALA A 339 11.68 21.30 1.73
N ILE A 340 11.70 21.42 3.06
CA ILE A 340 12.58 22.35 3.79
C ILE A 340 14.03 21.97 3.53
N TYR A 341 14.38 20.70 3.68
CA TYR A 341 15.72 20.17 3.39
C TYR A 341 16.20 20.52 1.98
N ASN A 342 15.37 20.29 0.95
CA ASN A 342 15.71 20.61 -0.43
C ASN A 342 15.90 22.12 -0.63
N MET A 343 15.05 22.95 -0.01
CA MET A 343 15.15 24.40 -0.08
C MET A 343 16.42 24.91 0.59
N GLU A 344 16.76 24.43 1.78
CA GLU A 344 18.00 24.79 2.49
C GLU A 344 19.23 24.38 1.68
N LYS A 345 19.23 23.16 1.13
CA LYS A 345 20.33 22.63 0.31
C LYS A 345 20.59 23.49 -0.93
N ILE A 346 19.54 23.85 -1.66
CA ILE A 346 19.65 24.67 -2.89
C ILE A 346 20.21 26.07 -2.58
N ASN A 347 19.92 26.61 -1.39
CA ASN A 347 20.38 27.93 -0.96
C ASN A 347 21.69 27.91 -0.18
N GLY A 348 22.32 26.73 0.00
CA GLY A 348 23.56 26.60 0.77
C GLY A 348 23.41 26.95 2.26
N ILE A 349 22.21 26.74 2.81
CA ILE A 349 21.87 27.00 4.21
C ILE A 349 22.13 25.73 5.03
N GLU A 350 22.67 25.89 6.24
CA GLU A 350 22.84 24.78 7.17
C GLU A 350 21.48 24.18 7.56
N HIS A 351 21.39 22.85 7.56
CA HIS A 351 20.14 22.13 7.78
C HIS A 351 19.61 22.32 9.20
N ARG A 352 18.36 22.78 9.32
CA ARG A 352 17.76 23.06 10.64
C ARG A 352 17.03 21.86 11.24
N GLU A 353 16.37 21.06 10.41
CA GLU A 353 15.59 19.91 10.87
C GLU A 353 16.48 18.69 11.19
N PHE A 354 17.52 18.49 10.39
CA PHE A 354 18.38 17.31 10.43
C PHE A 354 19.80 17.65 10.85
N SER A 355 20.38 16.82 11.71
CA SER A 355 21.81 16.88 12.02
C SER A 355 22.66 16.58 10.79
N ALA A 356 23.95 16.95 10.84
CA ALA A 356 24.88 16.73 9.72
C ALA A 356 24.98 15.26 9.28
N ASP A 357 24.89 14.31 10.20
CA ASP A 357 24.96 12.88 9.85
C ASP A 357 23.66 12.38 9.23
N THR A 358 22.50 12.84 9.71
CA THR A 358 21.22 12.57 9.05
C THR A 358 21.14 13.22 7.68
N ALA A 359 21.68 14.43 7.49
CA ALA A 359 21.76 15.06 6.17
C ALA A 359 22.60 14.23 5.17
N LYS A 360 23.75 13.70 5.58
CA LYS A 360 24.54 12.77 4.74
C LYS A 360 23.76 11.51 4.38
N PHE A 361 23.02 10.97 5.34
CA PHE A 361 22.14 9.82 5.10
C PHE A 361 21.05 10.16 4.08
N LEU A 362 20.34 11.28 4.26
CA LEU A 362 19.31 11.75 3.33
C LEU A 362 19.86 11.97 1.93
N ASP A 363 21.03 12.59 1.80
CA ASP A 363 21.70 12.79 0.51
C ASP A 363 21.95 11.47 -0.23
N SER A 364 22.42 10.45 0.49
CA SER A 364 22.61 9.12 -0.08
C SER A 364 21.30 8.52 -0.56
N GLN A 365 20.23 8.58 0.24
CA GLN A 365 18.94 8.00 -0.11
C GLN A 365 18.24 8.75 -1.24
N LEU A 366 18.19 10.09 -1.17
CA LEU A 366 17.53 10.95 -2.14
C LEU A 366 18.21 10.91 -3.51
N SER A 367 19.52 10.63 -3.58
CA SER A 367 20.23 10.45 -4.84
C SER A 367 19.65 9.33 -5.73
N GLN A 368 18.90 8.40 -5.14
CA GLN A 368 18.27 7.27 -5.84
C GLN A 368 16.87 7.61 -6.37
N ILE A 369 16.32 8.76 -6.00
CA ILE A 369 14.97 9.22 -6.39
C ILE A 369 15.11 10.23 -7.52
N ASN A 370 14.25 10.15 -8.52
CA ASN A 370 14.20 11.19 -9.55
C ASN A 370 13.75 12.52 -8.93
N GLN A 371 14.67 13.49 -8.82
CA GLN A 371 14.41 14.77 -8.15
C GLN A 371 13.20 15.52 -8.71
N ARG A 372 12.99 15.51 -10.04
CA ARG A 372 11.84 16.20 -10.65
C ARG A 372 10.52 15.59 -10.21
N VAL A 373 10.47 14.26 -10.14
CA VAL A 373 9.26 13.53 -9.71
C VAL A 373 9.05 13.70 -8.21
N LEU A 374 10.12 13.66 -7.40
CA LEU A 374 10.04 13.95 -5.97
C LEU A 374 9.49 15.35 -5.70
N ASN A 375 9.97 16.36 -6.42
CA ASN A 375 9.45 17.73 -6.30
C ASN A 375 7.96 17.80 -6.66
N THR A 376 7.51 17.03 -7.67
CA THR A 376 6.09 16.95 -8.02
C THR A 376 5.26 16.38 -6.87
N LEU A 377 5.75 15.36 -6.17
CA LEU A 377 5.09 14.81 -4.98
C LEU A 377 5.05 15.84 -3.84
N ILE A 378 6.15 16.54 -3.59
CA ILE A 378 6.26 17.58 -2.57
C ILE A 378 5.28 18.74 -2.84
N GLU A 379 5.26 19.27 -4.06
CA GLU A 379 4.37 20.37 -4.46
C GLU A 379 2.89 19.96 -4.37
N GLY A 380 2.58 18.72 -4.78
CA GLY A 380 1.25 18.13 -4.61
C GLY A 380 0.82 18.10 -3.16
N ASN A 381 1.70 17.60 -2.27
CA ASN A 381 1.45 17.51 -0.83
C ASN A 381 1.34 18.89 -0.16
N GLN A 382 2.16 19.85 -0.56
CA GLN A 382 2.07 21.24 -0.07
C GLN A 382 0.70 21.85 -0.37
N THR A 383 0.18 21.61 -1.59
CA THR A 383 -1.17 22.03 -1.97
C THR A 383 -2.21 21.38 -1.05
N ASP A 384 -2.08 20.09 -0.78
CA ASP A 384 -3.03 19.35 0.07
C ASP A 384 -3.02 19.82 1.53
N LEU A 385 -1.85 20.18 2.08
CA LEU A 385 -1.71 20.79 3.40
C LEU A 385 -2.31 22.19 3.47
N MET A 386 -2.05 23.03 2.46
CA MET A 386 -2.61 24.39 2.37
C MET A 386 -4.14 24.38 2.27
N ASP A 387 -4.69 23.39 1.58
CA ASP A 387 -6.13 23.13 1.47
C ASP A 387 -6.73 22.50 2.75
N GLN A 388 -5.94 22.27 3.81
CA GLN A 388 -6.37 21.66 5.07
C GLN A 388 -7.02 20.29 4.89
N ARG A 389 -6.53 19.49 3.94
CA ARG A 389 -7.11 18.17 3.62
C ARG A 389 -6.71 17.08 4.61
N LEU A 390 -5.70 17.33 5.45
CA LEU A 390 -5.11 16.37 6.37
C LEU A 390 -5.37 16.78 7.82
N SER A 391 -5.63 15.80 8.68
CA SER A 391 -5.95 16.00 10.08
C SER A 391 -5.36 14.87 10.92
N LEU A 392 -4.90 15.21 12.12
CA LEU A 392 -4.58 14.21 13.17
C LEU A 392 -5.78 13.96 14.10
N VAL A 393 -6.87 14.72 13.92
CA VAL A 393 -8.09 14.59 14.71
C VAL A 393 -9.05 13.65 13.98
N LEU A 394 -9.44 12.59 14.69
CA LEU A 394 -10.51 11.68 14.28
C LEU A 394 -11.86 12.29 14.64
N GLU A 395 -12.66 12.59 13.62
CA GLU A 395 -14.05 13.02 13.83
C GLU A 395 -14.90 11.88 14.41
N PRO A 396 -15.83 12.14 15.35
CA PRO A 396 -16.69 11.12 15.93
C PRO A 396 -17.52 10.40 14.85
N GLY A 397 -17.58 9.07 14.91
CA GLY A 397 -18.37 8.27 13.97
C GLY A 397 -17.95 6.80 13.94
N ALA A 398 -18.49 6.04 12.98
CA ALA A 398 -18.19 4.62 12.82
C ALA A 398 -16.69 4.36 12.56
N PHE A 399 -16.03 5.24 11.80
CA PHE A 399 -14.59 5.17 11.57
C PHE A 399 -13.79 5.33 12.89
N ALA A 400 -14.09 6.36 13.68
CA ALA A 400 -13.41 6.58 14.96
C ALA A 400 -13.66 5.45 15.97
N GLN A 401 -14.84 4.84 15.98
CA GLN A 401 -15.14 3.67 16.79
C GLN A 401 -14.29 2.47 16.38
N ALA A 402 -14.24 2.15 15.08
CA ALA A 402 -13.42 1.04 14.56
C ALA A 402 -11.91 1.28 14.78
N MET A 403 -11.47 2.54 14.70
CA MET A 403 -10.11 2.94 15.05
C MET A 403 -9.79 2.69 16.53
N ALA A 404 -10.69 3.07 17.44
CA ALA A 404 -10.52 2.85 18.87
C ALA A 404 -10.45 1.35 19.21
N GLU A 405 -11.30 0.54 18.58
CA GLU A 405 -11.27 -0.93 18.73
C GLU A 405 -9.94 -1.52 18.26
N ARG A 406 -9.37 -1.01 17.16
CA ARG A 406 -8.06 -1.44 16.67
C ARG A 406 -6.93 -1.07 17.63
N GLN A 407 -6.93 0.13 18.19
CA GLN A 407 -5.88 0.60 19.10
C GLN A 407 -5.92 -0.08 20.48
N GLY A 408 -7.05 -0.69 20.84
CA GLY A 408 -7.19 -1.47 22.08
C GLY A 408 -6.74 -2.95 21.97
N GLN A 409 -6.35 -3.41 20.78
CA GLN A 409 -5.80 -4.75 20.51
C GLN A 409 -4.27 -4.70 20.46
#